data_AF-A0A126V1H9-F1
#
_entry.id   AF-A0A126V1H9-F1
#
_cell.length_a   1.000
_cell.length_b   1.000
_cell.length_c   1.000
_cell.angle_alpha   90.00
_cell.angle_beta   90.00
_cell.angle_gamma   90.00
#
_symmetry.space_group_name_H-M   'P 1'
#
loop_
_entity.id
_entity.type
_entity.pdbx_description
1 polymer ?
#
loop_
_entity_poly.entity_id
_entity_poly.type
_entity_poly.pdbx_seq_one_letter_code
_entity_poly.pdbx_strand_id
1 'polypeptide(L)'
;MTLHKNLLNFVAFVVTLFFLALPAAAESVLAKLLPSVLVEELVEGADAFGAMSAEIPAVEVLKDGERIGWAFVTSDYVSTTGYSGKPIHTMVALDDAAQVAGVLLVKHSEPIVLIGIPDAKMKALVANLSIAE
;
A
#
# COMPACT_ATOMS: atom_id res chain seq x y z
N MET A 1 -40.11 40.59 -1.69
CA MET A 1 -39.60 39.72 -0.60
C MET A 1 -39.18 38.32 -1.06
N THR A 2 -39.81 37.75 -2.09
CA THR A 2 -39.50 36.42 -2.64
C THR A 2 -38.20 36.36 -3.46
N LEU A 3 -37.91 37.39 -4.27
CA LEU A 3 -36.71 37.42 -5.13
C LEU A 3 -35.38 37.43 -4.35
N HIS A 4 -35.31 38.18 -3.24
CA HIS A 4 -34.12 38.20 -2.36
C HIS A 4 -33.92 36.87 -1.63
N LYS A 5 -35.01 36.18 -1.25
CA LYS A 5 -34.96 34.85 -0.63
C LYS A 5 -34.43 33.79 -1.60
N ASN A 6 -34.87 33.85 -2.86
CA ASN A 6 -34.40 32.93 -3.90
C ASN A 6 -32.92 33.16 -4.22
N LEU A 7 -32.47 34.42 -4.25
CA LEU A 7 -31.07 34.77 -4.45
C LEU A 7 -30.19 34.29 -3.28
N LEU A 8 -30.64 34.48 -2.04
CA LEU A 8 -29.93 34.01 -0.85
C LEU A 8 -29.82 32.47 -0.81
N ASN A 9 -30.90 31.76 -1.15
CA ASN A 9 -30.89 30.30 -1.24
C ASN A 9 -29.96 29.80 -2.36
N PHE A 10 -29.92 30.51 -3.50
CA PHE A 10 -29.01 30.19 -4.59
C PHE A 10 -27.55 30.38 -4.19
N VAL A 11 -27.21 31.48 -3.52
CA VAL A 11 -25.85 31.72 -3.00
C VAL A 11 -25.48 30.66 -1.96
N ALA A 12 -26.38 30.34 -1.02
CA ALA A 12 -26.13 29.29 -0.03
C ALA A 12 -25.90 27.91 -0.68
N PHE A 13 -26.66 27.60 -1.74
CA PHE A 13 -26.49 26.36 -2.50
C PHE A 13 -25.14 26.31 -3.21
N VAL A 14 -24.71 27.41 -3.86
CA VAL A 14 -23.41 27.49 -4.52
C VAL A 14 -22.25 27.40 -3.53
N VAL A 15 -22.35 28.05 -2.37
CA VAL A 15 -21.36 27.94 -1.29
C VAL A 15 -21.27 26.51 -0.77
N THR A 16 -22.40 25.84 -0.57
CA THR A 16 -22.45 24.43 -0.11
C THR A 16 -21.79 23.48 -1.13
N LEU A 17 -22.03 23.69 -2.43
CA LEU A 17 -21.36 22.96 -3.52
C LEU A 17 -19.85 23.17 -3.52
N PHE A 18 -19.37 24.37 -3.19
CA PHE A 18 -17.94 24.66 -3.09
C PHE A 18 -17.27 23.93 -1.90
N PHE A 19 -17.99 23.74 -0.79
CA PHE A 19 -17.48 22.98 0.36
C PHE A 19 -17.49 21.46 0.18
N LEU A 20 -18.22 20.93 -0.80
CA LEU A 20 -18.21 19.50 -1.15
C LEU A 20 -17.00 19.08 -2.00
N ALA A 21 -16.23 20.04 -2.54
CA ALA A 21 -15.09 19.79 -3.42
C ALA A 21 -13.76 19.63 -2.65
N LEU A 22 -13.78 18.94 -1.50
CA LEU A 22 -12.52 18.57 -0.84
C LEU A 22 -11.73 17.61 -1.74
N PRO A 23 -10.41 17.78 -1.88
CA PRO A 23 -9.60 16.85 -2.64
C PRO A 23 -9.66 15.47 -1.96
N ALA A 24 -10.24 14.49 -2.66
CA ALA A 24 -10.12 13.11 -2.26
C ALA A 24 -8.67 12.67 -2.53
N ALA A 25 -7.90 12.42 -1.45
CA ALA A 25 -6.59 11.82 -1.60
C ALA A 25 -6.76 10.43 -2.23
N ALA A 26 -6.05 10.17 -3.32
CA ALA A 26 -6.07 8.86 -3.93
C ALA A 26 -5.49 7.84 -2.95
N GLU A 27 -6.29 6.83 -2.61
CA GLU A 27 -5.85 5.76 -1.73
C GLU A 27 -4.69 4.98 -2.40
N SER A 28 -3.58 4.85 -1.67
CA SER A 28 -2.39 4.13 -2.12
C SER A 28 -2.66 2.64 -2.31
N VAL A 29 -1.85 1.98 -3.11
CA VAL A 29 -1.88 0.53 -3.27
C VAL A 29 -1.54 -0.16 -1.96
N LEU A 30 -0.57 0.37 -1.20
CA LEU A 30 -0.26 -0.08 0.15
C LEU A 30 -1.50 -0.09 1.04
N ALA A 31 -2.24 1.02 1.14
CA ALA A 31 -3.43 1.09 1.99
C ALA A 31 -4.50 0.05 1.60
N LYS A 32 -4.66 -0.22 0.29
CA LYS A 32 -5.60 -1.23 -0.24
C LYS A 32 -5.18 -2.66 0.07
N LEU A 33 -3.87 -2.94 0.07
CA LEU A 33 -3.33 -4.29 0.22
C LEU A 33 -2.96 -4.65 1.66
N LEU A 34 -2.65 -3.66 2.50
CA LEU A 34 -2.23 -3.85 3.88
C LEU A 34 -3.16 -4.79 4.69
N PRO A 35 -4.51 -4.69 4.58
CA PRO A 35 -5.41 -5.60 5.31
C PRO A 35 -5.31 -7.07 4.89
N SER A 36 -4.65 -7.37 3.78
CA SER A 36 -4.49 -8.74 3.25
C SER A 36 -3.14 -9.37 3.55
N VAL A 37 -2.25 -8.65 4.26
CA VAL A 37 -0.89 -9.09 4.58
C VAL A 37 -0.77 -9.30 6.08
N LEU A 38 -0.25 -10.46 6.48
CA LEU A 38 0.22 -10.69 7.84
C LEU A 38 1.67 -10.21 7.93
N VAL A 39 1.99 -9.40 8.95
CA VAL A 39 3.34 -8.82 9.10
C VAL A 39 4.42 -9.89 9.28
N GLU A 40 4.10 -10.99 9.94
CA GLU A 40 4.98 -12.17 10.12
C GLU A 40 5.31 -12.89 8.80
N GLU A 41 4.47 -12.76 7.76
CA GLU A 41 4.78 -13.25 6.42
C GLU A 41 5.77 -12.35 5.68
N LEU A 42 5.89 -11.08 6.09
CA LEU A 42 6.79 -10.10 5.49
C LEU A 42 8.15 -10.08 6.16
N VAL A 43 8.19 -9.98 7.49
CA VAL A 43 9.42 -9.89 8.29
C VAL A 43 9.36 -10.89 9.44
N GLU A 44 10.36 -11.77 9.52
CA GLU A 44 10.45 -12.75 10.60
C GLU A 44 10.61 -12.05 11.95
N GLY A 45 9.76 -12.44 12.92
CA GLY A 45 9.78 -11.89 14.27
C GLY A 45 9.13 -10.51 14.43
N ALA A 46 8.57 -9.93 13.37
CA ALA A 46 7.65 -8.79 13.47
C ALA A 46 6.26 -9.25 13.93
N ASP A 47 5.55 -8.41 14.67
CA ASP A 47 4.25 -8.75 15.27
C ASP A 47 3.11 -7.79 14.92
N ALA A 48 3.42 -6.56 14.47
CA ALA A 48 2.42 -5.60 14.03
C ALA A 48 2.91 -4.68 12.92
N PHE A 49 1.96 -4.19 12.12
CA PHE A 49 2.13 -2.94 11.38
C PHE A 49 1.79 -1.75 12.29
N GLY A 50 2.61 -0.69 12.25
CA GLY A 50 2.41 0.52 13.02
C GLY A 50 1.73 1.63 12.23
N ALA A 51 2.17 2.87 12.43
CA ALA A 51 1.58 4.01 11.75
C ALA A 51 1.94 4.04 10.25
N MET A 52 1.00 4.48 9.42
CA MET A 52 1.29 4.87 8.04
C MET A 52 2.04 6.21 8.05
N SER A 53 3.03 6.36 7.18
CA SER A 53 3.72 7.63 6.96
C SER A 53 2.74 8.67 6.38
N ALA A 54 2.85 9.90 6.87
CA ALA A 54 2.06 11.04 6.38
C ALA A 54 2.59 11.59 5.04
N GLU A 55 3.84 11.30 4.69
CA GLU A 55 4.51 11.90 3.53
C GLU A 55 4.57 10.96 2.33
N ILE A 56 4.73 9.65 2.57
CA ILE A 56 4.93 8.65 1.54
C ILE A 56 4.08 7.39 1.80
N PRO A 57 3.74 6.59 0.78
CA PRO A 57 3.08 5.31 0.94
C PRO A 57 4.00 4.26 1.59
N ALA A 58 4.20 4.36 2.90
CA ALA A 58 4.95 3.42 3.73
C ALA A 58 4.26 3.23 5.08
N VAL A 59 4.47 2.07 5.71
CA VAL A 59 3.94 1.71 7.03
C VAL A 59 5.06 1.21 7.93
N GLU A 60 5.01 1.52 9.21
CA GLU A 60 5.96 0.98 10.18
C GLU A 60 5.80 -0.54 10.32
N VAL A 61 6.92 -1.24 10.47
CA VAL A 61 6.98 -2.64 10.87
C VAL A 61 7.47 -2.69 12.31
N LEU A 62 6.71 -3.34 13.19
CA LEU A 62 6.95 -3.36 14.62
C LEU A 62 7.30 -4.75 15.14
N LYS A 63 8.06 -4.76 16.23
CA LYS A 63 8.29 -5.91 17.11
C LYS A 63 8.22 -5.44 18.55
N ASP A 64 7.37 -6.07 19.35
CA ASP A 64 7.14 -5.73 20.76
C ASP A 64 6.79 -4.24 20.97
N GLY A 65 6.14 -3.62 19.97
CA GLY A 65 5.79 -2.19 19.95
C GLY A 65 6.93 -1.23 19.57
N GLU A 66 8.13 -1.74 19.30
CA GLU A 66 9.25 -0.96 18.77
C GLU A 66 9.30 -1.06 17.25
N ARG A 67 9.56 0.05 16.55
CA ARG A 67 9.71 0.05 15.10
C ARG A 67 11.05 -0.56 14.72
N ILE A 68 11.01 -1.61 13.91
CA ILE A 68 12.20 -2.29 13.37
C ILE A 68 12.43 -1.98 11.89
N GLY A 69 11.50 -1.28 11.24
CA GLY A 69 11.66 -0.84 9.87
C GLY A 69 10.40 -0.24 9.25
N TRP A 70 10.42 -0.13 7.93
CA TRP A 70 9.33 0.40 7.11
C TRP A 70 8.99 -0.57 5.98
N ALA A 71 7.71 -0.78 5.73
CA ALA A 71 7.20 -1.55 4.61
C ALA A 71 6.49 -0.66 3.58
N PHE A 72 6.65 -0.97 2.30
CA PHE A 72 5.99 -0.29 1.20
C PHE A 72 5.65 -1.24 0.05
N VAL A 73 4.74 -0.85 -0.84
CA VAL A 73 4.42 -1.62 -2.05
C VAL A 73 5.07 -0.95 -3.26
N THR A 74 5.83 -1.71 -4.04
CA THR A 74 6.62 -1.20 -5.19
C THR A 74 5.78 -0.44 -6.21
N SER A 75 4.54 -0.87 -6.45
CA SER A 75 3.63 -0.25 -7.41
C SER A 75 3.12 1.15 -7.01
N ASP A 76 3.31 1.57 -5.76
CA ASP A 76 3.06 2.97 -5.36
C ASP A 76 4.12 3.94 -5.87
N TYR A 77 5.31 3.44 -6.22
CA TYR A 77 6.48 4.25 -6.59
C TYR A 77 6.82 4.15 -8.07
N VAL A 78 6.69 2.97 -8.65
CA VAL A 78 7.04 2.70 -10.05
C VAL A 78 6.02 1.79 -10.71
N SER A 79 5.91 1.87 -12.04
CA SER A 79 5.08 0.91 -12.79
C SER A 79 5.67 -0.49 -12.69
N THR A 80 4.87 -1.45 -12.22
CA THR A 80 5.25 -2.86 -12.08
C THR A 80 4.44 -3.76 -13.01
N THR A 81 3.94 -3.21 -14.12
CA THR A 81 3.16 -3.97 -15.11
C THR A 81 3.95 -5.16 -15.65
N GLY A 82 3.41 -6.37 -15.46
CA GLY A 82 3.99 -7.63 -15.95
C GLY A 82 3.52 -8.00 -17.37
N TYR A 83 3.82 -9.24 -17.79
CA TYR A 83 3.43 -9.75 -19.12
C TYR A 83 1.91 -9.86 -19.29
N SER A 84 1.18 -10.00 -18.19
CA SER A 84 -0.29 -9.98 -18.19
C SER A 84 -0.90 -8.61 -18.51
N GLY A 85 -0.09 -7.54 -18.54
CA GLY A 85 -0.56 -6.16 -18.61
C GLY A 85 -1.15 -5.64 -17.28
N LYS A 86 -1.06 -6.42 -16.20
CA LYS A 86 -1.46 -6.02 -14.84
C LYS A 86 -0.24 -5.80 -13.95
N PRO A 87 -0.32 -4.95 -12.92
CA PRO A 87 0.77 -4.77 -11.97
C PRO A 87 1.10 -6.05 -11.18
N ILE A 88 2.39 -6.21 -10.87
CA ILE A 88 2.90 -7.15 -9.89
C ILE A 88 3.12 -6.36 -8.59
N HIS A 89 2.35 -6.67 -7.56
CA HIS A 89 2.41 -6.00 -6.27
C HIS A 89 3.32 -6.78 -5.33
N THR A 90 4.49 -6.20 -5.05
CA THR A 90 5.46 -6.72 -4.09
C THR A 90 5.56 -5.75 -2.93
N MET A 91 5.38 -6.26 -1.72
CA MET A 91 5.65 -5.52 -0.49
C MET A 91 7.10 -5.76 -0.08
N VAL A 92 7.82 -4.70 0.26
CA VAL A 92 9.23 -4.73 0.66
C VAL A 92 9.34 -4.05 2.01
N ALA A 93 10.01 -4.71 2.96
CA ALA A 93 10.41 -4.12 4.23
C ALA A 93 11.89 -3.75 4.21
N LEU A 94 12.20 -2.54 4.67
CA LEU A 94 13.54 -2.04 4.89
C LEU A 94 13.77 -1.78 6.37
N ASP A 95 14.93 -2.16 6.90
CA ASP A 95 15.37 -1.73 8.22
C ASP A 95 15.83 -0.25 8.20
N ASP A 96 16.15 0.30 9.36
CA ASP A 96 16.62 1.69 9.49
C ASP A 96 18.03 1.92 8.87
N ALA A 97 18.74 0.85 8.50
CA ALA A 97 19.99 0.89 7.72
C ALA A 97 19.75 0.77 6.20
N ALA A 98 18.49 0.77 5.75
CA ALA A 98 18.04 0.58 4.37
C ALA A 98 18.40 -0.79 3.77
N GLN A 99 18.58 -1.81 4.62
CA GLN A 99 18.72 -3.20 4.20
C GLN A 99 17.35 -3.84 4.04
N VAL A 100 17.23 -4.78 3.09
CA VAL A 100 15.98 -5.49 2.85
C VAL A 100 15.74 -6.52 3.95
N ALA A 101 14.85 -6.19 4.88
CA ALA A 101 14.43 -7.04 5.98
C ALA A 101 13.37 -8.09 5.57
N GLY A 102 12.71 -7.88 4.42
CA GLY A 102 11.63 -8.76 3.98
C GLY A 102 11.10 -8.41 2.60
N VAL A 103 10.67 -9.43 1.84
CA VAL A 103 10.01 -9.24 0.54
C VAL A 103 8.87 -10.23 0.41
N LEU A 104 7.67 -9.72 0.12
CA LEU A 104 6.47 -10.52 -0.06
C LEU A 104 5.81 -10.22 -1.39
N LEU A 105 5.56 -11.27 -2.19
CA LEU A 105 4.72 -11.18 -3.38
C LEU A 105 3.25 -11.18 -2.96
N VAL A 106 2.63 -10.01 -2.88
CA VAL A 106 1.27 -9.83 -2.33
C VAL A 106 0.21 -10.20 -3.37
N LYS A 107 0.38 -9.75 -4.61
CA LYS A 107 -0.61 -9.99 -5.67
C LYS A 107 0.01 -9.91 -7.06
N HIS A 108 -0.32 -10.85 -7.93
CA HIS A 108 0.09 -10.83 -9.33
C HIS A 108 -0.96 -11.56 -10.20
N SER A 109 -0.79 -11.47 -11.52
CA SER A 109 -1.67 -12.17 -12.49
C SER A 109 -0.87 -12.81 -13.63
N GLU A 110 0.40 -13.14 -13.37
CA GLU A 110 1.32 -13.64 -14.38
C GLU A 110 0.96 -15.06 -14.85
N PRO A 111 0.63 -15.27 -16.15
CA PRO A 111 0.11 -16.53 -16.64
C PRO A 111 1.06 -17.72 -16.43
N ILE A 112 2.37 -17.51 -16.61
CA ILE A 112 3.39 -18.56 -16.42
C ILE A 112 3.42 -19.06 -14.98
N VAL A 113 3.19 -18.17 -14.02
CA VAL A 113 3.19 -18.51 -12.60
C VAL A 113 1.91 -19.25 -12.25
N LEU A 114 0.75 -18.77 -12.70
CA LEU A 114 -0.54 -19.36 -12.37
C LEU A 114 -0.74 -20.78 -12.92
N ILE A 115 -0.09 -21.12 -14.03
CA ILE A 115 -0.27 -22.42 -14.71
C ILE A 115 0.88 -23.39 -14.38
N GLY A 116 2.12 -22.88 -14.19
CA GLY A 116 3.32 -23.71 -14.23
C GLY A 116 4.19 -23.74 -12.97
N ILE A 117 4.05 -22.78 -12.04
CA ILE A 117 4.92 -22.70 -10.86
C ILE A 117 4.05 -22.65 -9.60
N PRO A 118 4.21 -23.59 -8.64
CA PRO A 118 3.51 -23.52 -7.37
C PRO A 118 3.76 -22.20 -6.64
N ASP A 119 2.71 -21.58 -6.08
CA ASP A 119 2.78 -20.29 -5.35
C ASP A 119 3.86 -20.29 -4.27
N ALA A 120 3.96 -21.38 -3.49
CA ALA A 120 4.98 -21.55 -2.46
C ALA A 120 6.42 -21.46 -3.01
N LYS A 121 6.69 -21.95 -4.23
CA LYS A 121 8.01 -21.83 -4.85
C LYS A 121 8.32 -20.38 -5.24
N MET A 122 7.31 -19.64 -5.71
CA MET A 122 7.47 -18.23 -6.02
C MET A 122 7.72 -17.40 -4.78
N LYS A 123 6.93 -17.63 -3.72
CA LYS A 123 7.12 -16.96 -2.42
C LYS A 123 8.51 -17.23 -1.85
N ALA A 124 8.97 -18.49 -1.88
CA ALA A 124 10.32 -18.84 -1.46
C ALA A 124 11.42 -18.14 -2.29
N LEU A 125 11.26 -18.06 -3.61
CA LEU A 125 12.20 -17.35 -4.48
C LEU A 125 12.27 -15.86 -4.14
N VAL A 126 11.12 -15.24 -3.87
CA VAL A 126 11.02 -13.81 -3.54
C VAL A 126 11.60 -13.54 -2.14
N ALA A 127 11.34 -14.41 -1.16
CA ALA A 127 11.90 -14.30 0.19
C ALA A 127 13.44 -14.29 0.20
N ASN A 128 14.09 -15.01 -0.72
CA ASN A 128 15.56 -15.01 -0.88
C ASN A 128 16.15 -13.64 -1.32
N LEU A 129 15.33 -12.65 -1.65
CA LEU A 129 15.77 -11.27 -1.91
C LEU A 129 15.97 -10.47 -0.62
N SER A 130 15.47 -10.96 0.52
CA SER A 130 15.78 -10.40 1.83
C SER A 130 17.13 -10.86 2.33
N ILE A 131 17.82 -10.02 3.10
CA ILE A 131 19.05 -10.40 3.80
C ILE A 131 18.61 -11.08 5.09
N ALA A 132 18.25 -12.36 5.00
CA ALA A 132 18.12 -13.22 6.16
C ALA A 132 19.52 -13.75 6.51
N GLU A 133 20.14 -13.21 7.56
CA GLU A 133 21.17 -13.93 8.33
C GLU A 133 20.53 -14.75 9.45
#